data_AF-A0A372LS93-F1
#
_entry.id   AF-A0A372LS93-F1
#
_cell.length_a   1.000
_cell.length_b   1.000
_cell.length_c   1.000
_cell.angle_alpha   90.00
_cell.angle_beta   90.00
_cell.angle_gamma   90.00
#
_symmetry.space_group_name_H-M   'P 1'
#
loop_
_entity.id
_entity.type
_entity.pdbx_description
1 polymer ?
#
loop_
_entity_poly.entity_id
_entity_poly.type
_entity_poly.pdbx_seq_one_letter_code
_entity_poly.pdbx_strand_id
1 'polypeptide(L)'
;MAIKDQSLLLRLKLLNNMILKEMIQEGRNFDQSSLKHVAEWNSRVINNLVEIMLNEDLNNETALKASVIQMRIAVNAINNMKPNDSEALLKHVIP
;
A
#
# COMPACT_ATOMS: atom_id res chain seq x y z
N MET A 1 -22.98 -8.46 -17.02
CA MET A 1 -22.26 -7.16 -16.89
C MET A 1 -21.23 -7.32 -15.78
N ALA A 2 -19.95 -7.59 -16.08
CA ALA A 2 -18.96 -7.99 -15.07
C ALA A 2 -17.50 -7.56 -15.35
N ILE A 3 -17.24 -6.79 -16.42
CA ILE A 3 -15.88 -6.57 -16.94
C ILE A 3 -15.21 -5.30 -16.36
N LYS A 4 -15.97 -4.35 -15.81
CA LYS A 4 -15.42 -3.08 -15.28
C LYS A 4 -14.71 -3.23 -13.93
N ASP A 5 -15.29 -3.98 -13.00
CA ASP A 5 -14.76 -4.09 -11.62
C ASP A 5 -13.47 -4.90 -11.55
N GLN A 6 -13.28 -5.90 -12.44
CA GLN A 6 -12.05 -6.67 -12.51
C GLN A 6 -10.81 -5.81 -12.76
N SER A 7 -10.92 -4.76 -13.60
CA SER A 7 -9.79 -3.89 -13.91
C SER A 7 -9.32 -3.06 -12.70
N LEU A 8 -10.25 -2.62 -11.85
CA LEU A 8 -9.97 -1.84 -10.66
C LEU A 8 -9.45 -2.72 -9.52
N LEU A 9 -10.01 -3.91 -9.35
CA LEU A 9 -9.52 -4.93 -8.42
C LEU A 9 -8.08 -5.35 -8.75
N LEU A 10 -7.77 -5.57 -10.03
CA LEU A 10 -6.42 -5.89 -10.47
C LEU A 10 -5.45 -4.74 -10.16
N ARG A 11 -5.91 -3.49 -10.32
CA ARG A 11 -5.12 -2.29 -10.02
C ARG A 11 -4.82 -2.15 -8.53
N LEU A 12 -5.80 -2.46 -7.66
CA LEU A 12 -5.61 -2.47 -6.21
C LEU A 12 -4.62 -3.56 -5.78
N LYS A 13 -4.72 -4.77 -6.37
CA LYS A 13 -3.74 -5.84 -6.15
C LYS A 13 -2.33 -5.43 -6.54
N LEU A 14 -2.16 -4.80 -7.72
CA LEU A 14 -0.86 -4.31 -8.18
C LEU A 14 -0.27 -3.28 -7.22
N LEU A 15 -1.07 -2.30 -6.79
CA LEU A 15 -0.62 -1.25 -5.87
C LEU A 15 -0.24 -1.82 -4.50
N ASN A 16 -1.01 -2.78 -3.96
CA ASN A 16 -0.66 -3.49 -2.73
C ASN A 16 0.68 -4.23 -2.84
N ASN A 17 0.91 -4.90 -3.97
CA ASN A 17 2.16 -5.60 -4.21
C ASN A 17 3.35 -4.64 -4.35
N MET A 18 3.15 -3.45 -4.91
CA MET A 18 4.18 -2.40 -4.95
C MET A 18 4.55 -1.94 -3.54
N ILE A 19 3.55 -1.69 -2.69
CA ILE A 19 3.75 -1.34 -1.27
C ILE A 19 4.58 -2.41 -0.56
N LEU A 20 4.17 -3.68 -0.67
CA LEU A 20 4.89 -4.80 -0.04
C LEU A 20 6.31 -4.94 -0.57
N LYS A 21 6.52 -4.76 -1.88
CA LYS A 21 7.85 -4.86 -2.49
C LYS A 21 8.81 -3.77 -1.99
N GLU A 22 8.34 -2.53 -1.82
CA GLU A 22 9.17 -1.47 -1.26
C GLU A 22 9.49 -1.71 0.22
N MET A 23 8.56 -2.30 0.98
CA MET A 23 8.72 -2.54 2.42
C MET A 23 9.58 -3.77 2.76
N ILE A 24 9.54 -4.81 1.92
CA ILE A 24 10.27 -6.07 2.10
C ILE A 24 11.61 -6.04 1.34
N GLN A 25 11.95 -4.92 0.70
CA GLN A 25 13.19 -4.80 -0.05
C GLN A 25 14.40 -4.98 0.87
N GLU A 26 15.24 -5.97 0.55
CA GLU A 26 16.46 -6.26 1.32
C GLU A 26 17.32 -4.99 1.48
N GLY A 27 17.82 -4.76 2.69
CA GLY A 27 18.63 -3.59 3.04
C GLY A 27 17.84 -2.32 3.39
N ARG A 28 16.50 -2.33 3.37
CA ARG A 28 15.68 -1.23 3.91
C ARG A 28 15.12 -1.58 5.28
N ASN A 29 15.49 -0.80 6.29
CA ASN A 29 14.86 -0.83 7.60
C ASN A 29 13.91 0.36 7.74
N PHE A 30 12.63 0.08 7.88
CA PHE A 30 11.63 1.10 8.20
C PHE A 30 11.44 1.18 9.70
N ASP A 31 11.25 2.40 10.23
CA ASP A 31 10.91 2.56 11.63
C ASP A 31 9.49 2.03 11.92
N GLN A 32 9.19 1.88 13.22
CA GLN A 32 7.88 1.40 13.67
C GLN A 32 6.73 2.30 13.21
N SER A 33 6.96 3.60 13.03
CA SER A 33 5.95 4.58 12.60
C SER A 33 5.58 4.38 11.13
N SER A 34 6.58 4.24 10.26
CA SER A 34 6.44 3.90 8.85
C SER A 34 5.72 2.56 8.68
N LEU A 35 6.11 1.53 9.43
CA LEU A 35 5.45 0.22 9.39
C LEU A 35 3.98 0.32 9.83
N LYS A 36 3.68 1.08 10.88
CA LYS A 36 2.32 1.32 11.35
C LYS A 36 1.46 2.02 10.29
N HIS A 37 1.97 3.08 9.66
CA HIS A 37 1.25 3.78 8.59
C HIS A 37 0.94 2.88 7.39
N VAL A 38 1.89 2.03 6.99
CA VAL A 38 1.67 1.07 5.91
C VAL A 38 0.60 0.04 6.27
N ALA A 39 0.61 -0.46 7.51
CA ALA A 39 -0.41 -1.38 8.00
C ALA A 39 -1.81 -0.73 7.99
N GLU A 40 -1.91 0.54 8.42
CA GLU A 40 -3.15 1.31 8.39
C GLU A 40 -3.68 1.52 6.96
N TRP A 41 -2.80 1.85 6.00
CA TRP A 41 -3.21 2.00 4.60
C TRP A 41 -3.69 0.70 3.97
N ASN A 42 -2.99 -0.41 4.21
CA ASN A 42 -3.42 -1.72 3.73
C ASN A 42 -4.76 -2.13 4.34
N SER A 43 -4.93 -1.95 5.65
CA SER A 43 -6.19 -2.24 6.34
C SER A 43 -7.36 -1.44 5.76
N ARG A 44 -7.16 -0.14 5.52
CA ARG A 44 -8.20 0.73 4.95
C ARG A 44 -8.63 0.29 3.56
N VAL A 45 -7.69 -0.10 2.71
CA VAL A 45 -8.01 -0.56 1.36
C VAL A 45 -8.73 -1.92 1.38
N ILE A 46 -8.35 -2.83 2.27
CA ILE A 46 -9.05 -4.10 2.45
C ILE A 46 -10.49 -3.86 2.92
N ASN A 47 -10.70 -2.99 3.92
CA ASN A 47 -12.04 -2.68 4.41
C ASN A 47 -12.92 -2.06 3.32
N ASN A 48 -12.40 -1.09 2.56
CA ASN A 48 -13.14 -0.50 1.45
C ASN A 48 -13.50 -1.56 0.39
N LEU A 49 -12.58 -2.48 0.07
CA LEU A 49 -12.83 -3.57 -0.87
C LEU A 49 -13.93 -4.51 -0.38
N VAL A 50 -13.91 -4.88 0.90
CA VAL A 50 -14.93 -5.71 1.53
C VAL A 50 -16.29 -5.00 1.51
N GLU A 51 -16.34 -3.71 1.86
CA GLU A 51 -17.58 -2.92 1.80
C GLU A 51 -18.17 -2.83 0.39
N ILE A 52 -17.32 -2.67 -0.63
CA ILE A 52 -17.73 -2.67 -2.05
C ILE A 52 -18.26 -4.03 -2.48
N MET A 53 -17.63 -5.11 -2.03
CA MET A 53 -18.06 -6.47 -2.39
C MET A 53 -19.32 -6.93 -1.66
N LEU A 54 -19.57 -6.41 -0.45
CA LEU A 54 -20.72 -6.77 0.37
C LEU A 54 -21.96 -5.88 0.12
N ASN A 55 -21.79 -4.65 -0.38
CA ASN A 55 -22.92 -3.78 -0.71
C ASN A 55 -23.29 -3.86 -2.19
N GLU A 56 -24.40 -4.53 -2.49
CA GLU A 56 -24.96 -4.60 -3.84
C GLU A 56 -25.56 -3.26 -4.32
N ASP A 57 -25.91 -2.35 -3.40
CA ASP A 57 -26.56 -1.05 -3.68
C ASP A 57 -25.61 0.15 -3.79
N LEU A 58 -24.30 -0.03 -3.54
CA LEU A 58 -23.32 1.05 -3.67
C LEU A 58 -22.85 1.18 -5.12
N ASN A 59 -22.56 2.41 -5.55
CA ASN A 59 -21.88 2.65 -6.83
C ASN A 59 -20.42 2.16 -6.72
N ASN A 60 -20.25 0.86 -6.91
CA ASN A 60 -18.99 0.12 -6.78
C ASN A 60 -17.87 0.74 -7.61
N GLU A 61 -18.20 1.30 -8.78
CA GLU A 61 -17.22 1.98 -9.64
C GLU A 61 -16.62 3.23 -8.96
N THR A 62 -17.44 4.01 -8.23
CA THR A 62 -16.98 5.23 -7.54
C THR A 62 -16.11 4.90 -6.33
N ALA A 63 -16.52 3.92 -5.53
CA ALA A 63 -15.79 3.48 -4.35
C ALA A 63 -14.46 2.80 -4.71
N LEU A 64 -14.43 2.02 -5.80
CA LEU A 64 -13.20 1.44 -6.34
C LEU A 64 -12.23 2.50 -6.85
N LYS A 65 -12.72 3.54 -7.55
CA LYS A 65 -11.88 4.67 -8.00
C LYS A 65 -11.27 5.42 -6.81
N ALA A 66 -12.06 5.70 -5.77
CA ALA A 66 -11.56 6.34 -4.55
C ALA A 66 -10.46 5.50 -3.87
N SER A 67 -10.65 4.18 -3.79
CA SER A 67 -9.67 3.26 -3.23
C SER A 67 -8.36 3.24 -4.04
N VAL A 68 -8.44 3.26 -5.37
CA VAL A 68 -7.25 3.36 -6.25
C VAL A 68 -6.48 4.66 -6.03
N ILE A 69 -7.18 5.79 -5.81
CA ILE A 69 -6.54 7.08 -5.52
C ILE A 69 -5.81 7.03 -4.18
N GLN A 70 -6.47 6.52 -3.13
CA GLN A 70 -5.88 6.39 -1.80
C GLN A 70 -4.62 5.52 -1.82
N MET A 71 -4.67 4.38 -2.52
CA MET A 71 -3.53 3.47 -2.62
C MET A 71 -2.36 4.09 -3.40
N ARG A 72 -2.64 4.93 -4.39
CA ARG A 72 -1.59 5.67 -5.12
C ARG A 72 -0.92 6.72 -4.24
N ILE A 73 -1.68 7.40 -3.39
CA ILE A 73 -1.13 8.32 -2.39
C ILE A 73 -0.22 7.56 -1.42
N ALA A 74 -0.65 6.39 -0.95
CA ALA A 74 0.18 5.54 -0.09
C ALA A 74 1.49 5.11 -0.76
N VAL A 75 1.45 4.64 -2.01
CA VAL A 75 2.66 4.30 -2.79
C VAL A 75 3.60 5.50 -2.90
N ASN A 76 3.07 6.68 -3.25
CA ASN A 76 3.88 7.88 -3.35
C ASN A 76 4.48 8.27 -1.99
N ALA A 77 3.73 8.12 -0.89
CA ALA A 77 4.23 8.40 0.43
C ALA A 77 5.39 7.46 0.80
N ILE A 78 5.26 6.16 0.55
CA ILE A 78 6.31 5.15 0.82
C ILE A 78 7.56 5.40 -0.03
N ASN A 79 7.40 5.72 -1.31
CA ASN A 79 8.53 6.07 -2.19
C ASN A 79 9.30 7.29 -1.69
N ASN A 80 8.66 8.18 -0.94
CA ASN A 80 9.26 9.36 -0.33
C ASN A 80 9.65 9.15 1.14
N MET A 81 9.29 8.02 1.76
CA MET A 81 9.78 7.66 3.09
C MET A 81 11.25 7.32 2.98
N LYS A 82 12.07 8.00 3.78
CA LYS A 82 13.49 7.67 3.87
C LYS A 82 13.63 6.41 4.73
N PRO A 83 14.21 5.32 4.22
CA PRO A 83 14.59 4.21 5.08
C PRO A 83 15.61 4.68 6.11
N ASN A 84 15.58 4.10 7.30
CA ASN A 84 16.67 4.27 8.26
C ASN A 84 17.86 3.45 7.73
N ASP A 85 18.88 4.12 7.20
CA ASP A 85 20.14 3.53 6.74
C ASP A 85 21.02 3.07 7.94
N SER A 86 20.43 2.40 8.94
CA SER A 86 21.13 1.91 10.12
C SER A 86 22.19 0.85 9.77
N GLU A 87 22.04 0.14 8.65
CA GLU A 87 23.03 -0.83 8.17
C GLU A 87 24.27 -0.18 7.52
N ALA A 88 24.15 1.03 6.96
CA ALA A 88 25.31 1.76 6.43
C ALA A 88 26.19 2.33 7.55
N LEU A 89 25.58 2.68 8.70
CA LEU A 89 26.31 3.18 9.87
C LEU A 89 27.08 2.07 10.59
N LEU A 90 26.59 0.81 10.60
CA LEU A 90 27.28 -0.30 11.25
C LEU A 90 28.55 -0.78 10.50
N LYS A 91 28.65 -0.55 9.19
CA LYS A 91 29.86 -0.88 8.40
C LYS A 91 31.04 0.09 8.62
N HIS A 92 30.82 1.22 9.28
CA HIS A 92 31.87 2.19 9.63
C HIS A 92 32.19 2.24 11.13
N VAL A 93 31.56 1.39 11.95
CA VAL A 93 31.71 1.38 13.42
C VAL A 93 32.50 0.16 13.94
N ILE A 94 32.99 -0.71 13.05
CA ILE A 94 33.92 -1.77 13.43
C ILE A 94 35.29 -1.44 12.80
N PRO A 95 36.31 -1.05 13.62
CA PRO A 95 37.68 -0.84 13.15
C PRO A 95 38.34 -2.13 12.65
#